data_AF-A0A957S3Q9-F1
#
_entry.id   AF-A0A957S3Q9-F1
#
_cell.length_a   1.000
_cell.length_b   1.000
_cell.length_c   1.000
_cell.angle_alpha   90.00
_cell.angle_beta   90.00
_cell.angle_gamma   90.00
#
_symmetry.space_group_name_H-M   'P 1'
#
loop_
_entity.id
_entity.type
_entity.pdbx_description
1 polymer ?
#
loop_
_entity_poly.entity_id
_entity_poly.type
_entity_poly.pdbx_seq_one_letter_code
_entity_poly.pdbx_strand_id
1 'polypeptide(L)'
;MYRSTGFISFFLRRLTGVALVLYLFLHMWVIGSALQGPEVFNARLNLVQSPLFKLMEIALLAAVVYHAFDGIRLLVVHWFDVTSYRKSLFYAAFVVSAILVIAGGIPILLFMFEG
;
A
#
# COMPACT_ATOMS: atom_id res chain seq x y z
N MET A 1 -21.40 -8.40 -14.19
CA MET A 1 -21.27 -8.34 -12.72
C MET A 1 -19.87 -7.86 -12.25
N TYR A 2 -18.78 -8.37 -12.84
CA TYR A 2 -17.38 -8.09 -12.47
C TYR A 2 -16.85 -6.67 -12.83
N ARG A 3 -17.56 -5.89 -13.65
CA ARG A 3 -17.14 -4.51 -14.03
C ARG A 3 -17.73 -3.40 -13.15
N SER A 4 -18.49 -3.75 -12.11
CA SER A 4 -19.06 -2.74 -11.22
C SER A 4 -17.98 -2.12 -10.33
N THR A 5 -18.07 -0.82 -10.06
CA THR A 5 -17.13 -0.11 -9.18
C THR A 5 -17.08 -0.73 -7.78
N GLY A 6 -18.20 -1.25 -7.29
CA GLY A 6 -18.27 -1.97 -6.02
C GLY A 6 -17.48 -3.28 -6.02
N PHE A 7 -17.55 -4.07 -7.10
CA PHE A 7 -16.76 -5.30 -7.22
C PHE A 7 -15.26 -5.00 -7.32
N ILE A 8 -14.88 -4.00 -8.13
CA ILE A 8 -13.48 -3.57 -8.26
C ILE A 8 -12.93 -3.12 -6.91
N SER A 9 -13.67 -2.26 -6.18
CA SER A 9 -13.31 -1.82 -4.84
C SER A 9 -13.08 -2.99 -3.89
N PHE A 10 -14.04 -3.92 -3.83
CA PHE A 10 -13.97 -5.09 -2.98
C PHE A 10 -12.75 -5.97 -3.30
N PHE A 11 -12.53 -6.27 -4.59
CA PHE A 11 -11.45 -7.13 -5.03
C PHE A 11 -10.10 -6.52 -4.70
N LEU A 12 -9.88 -5.25 -5.07
CA LEU A 12 -8.63 -4.56 -4.79
C LEU A 12 -8.37 -4.49 -3.28
N ARG A 13 -9.37 -4.16 -2.45
CA ARG A 13 -9.18 -4.03 -1.00
C ARG A 13 -8.78 -5.36 -0.35
N ARG A 14 -9.35 -6.47 -0.81
CA ARG A 14 -8.95 -7.81 -0.35
C ARG A 14 -7.56 -8.19 -0.82
N LEU A 15 -7.25 -7.95 -2.09
CA LEU A 15 -5.94 -8.23 -2.65
C LEU A 15 -4.85 -7.45 -1.90
N THR A 16 -5.04 -6.15 -1.70
CA THR A 16 -4.09 -5.33 -0.93
C THR A 16 -4.01 -5.77 0.51
N GLY A 17 -5.12 -6.11 1.17
CA GLY A 17 -5.09 -6.64 2.54
C GLY A 17 -4.25 -7.91 2.68
N VAL A 18 -4.41 -8.87 1.76
CA VAL A 18 -3.57 -10.08 1.74
C VAL A 18 -2.10 -9.74 1.49
N ALA A 19 -1.82 -8.87 0.53
CA ALA A 19 -0.45 -8.42 0.25
C ALA A 19 0.20 -7.75 1.47
N LEU A 20 -0.55 -6.93 2.22
CA LEU A 20 -0.07 -6.29 3.45
C LEU A 20 0.22 -7.29 4.57
N VAL A 21 -0.60 -8.32 4.73
CA VAL A 21 -0.34 -9.40 5.70
C VAL A 21 0.95 -10.14 5.33
N LEU A 22 1.15 -10.49 4.06
CA LEU A 22 2.39 -11.12 3.61
C LEU A 22 3.60 -10.22 3.81
N TYR A 23 3.46 -8.92 3.52
CA TYR A 23 4.48 -7.92 3.78
C TYR A 23 4.87 -7.85 5.26
N LEU A 24 3.90 -7.93 6.18
CA LEU A 24 4.20 -7.88 7.62
C LEU A 24 5.18 -8.98 8.06
N PHE A 25 5.09 -10.19 7.52
CA PHE A 25 6.06 -11.25 7.83
C PHE A 25 7.47 -10.88 7.35
N LEU A 26 7.60 -10.39 6.11
CA LEU A 26 8.87 -9.93 5.57
C LEU A 26 9.43 -8.75 6.37
N HIS A 27 8.57 -7.80 6.72
CA HIS A 27 8.92 -6.61 7.49
C HIS A 27 9.45 -6.98 8.88
N MET A 28 8.76 -7.88 9.58
CA MET A 28 9.21 -8.40 10.88
C MET A 28 10.52 -9.20 10.77
N TRP A 29 10.75 -9.90 9.66
CA TRP A 29 12.02 -10.62 9.43
C TRP A 29 13.23 -9.69 9.25
N VAL A 30 13.03 -8.52 8.62
CA VAL A 30 14.08 -7.50 8.47
C VAL A 30 14.25 -6.71 9.77
N ILE A 31 13.20 -6.09 10.32
CA ILE A 31 13.33 -5.26 11.52
C ILE A 31 13.70 -6.10 12.75
N GLY A 32 13.17 -7.32 12.87
CA GLY A 32 13.51 -8.25 13.95
C GLY A 32 14.97 -8.70 13.96
N SER A 33 15.69 -8.58 12.84
CA SER A 33 17.13 -8.90 12.81
C SER A 33 17.98 -7.88 13.56
N ALA A 34 17.45 -6.71 13.89
CA ALA A 34 18.12 -5.73 14.76
C ALA A 34 18.53 -6.35 16.11
N LEU A 35 17.77 -7.34 16.60
CA LEU A 35 18.08 -8.08 17.83
C LEU A 35 19.29 -9.03 17.70
N GLN A 36 19.72 -9.30 16.47
CA GLN A 36 20.84 -10.21 16.15
C GLN A 36 22.17 -9.45 15.94
N GLY A 37 22.15 -8.12 16.12
CA GLY A 37 23.31 -7.25 15.95
C GLY A 37 23.32 -6.48 14.63
N PRO A 38 24.13 -5.41 14.56
CA PRO A 38 24.12 -4.47 13.44
C PRO A 38 24.56 -5.09 12.11
N GLU A 39 25.46 -6.08 12.13
CA GLU A 39 25.93 -6.75 10.92
C GLU A 39 24.79 -7.47 10.19
N VAL A 40 24.02 -8.30 10.92
CA VAL A 40 22.88 -9.04 10.37
C VAL A 40 21.75 -8.09 9.92
N PHE A 41 21.52 -7.03 10.68
CA PHE A 41 20.55 -6.00 10.32
C PHE A 41 20.91 -5.29 9.02
N ASN A 42 22.14 -4.77 8.92
CA ASN A 42 22.61 -4.07 7.74
C ASN A 42 22.61 -4.98 6.51
N ALA A 43 22.97 -6.26 6.66
CA ALA A 43 22.90 -7.22 5.56
C ALA A 43 21.47 -7.40 5.01
N ARG A 44 20.47 -7.54 5.89
CA ARG A 44 19.05 -7.66 5.47
C ARG A 44 18.48 -6.34 4.96
N LEU A 45 18.89 -5.21 5.55
CA LEU A 45 18.48 -3.88 5.11
C LEU A 45 18.98 -3.60 3.69
N ASN A 46 20.24 -3.93 3.40
CA ASN A 46 20.82 -3.77 2.06
C ASN A 46 20.07 -4.58 0.98
N LEU A 47 19.56 -5.77 1.33
CA LEU A 47 18.73 -6.58 0.41
C LEU A 47 17.47 -5.82 -0.03
N VAL A 48 16.74 -5.24 0.93
CA VAL A 48 15.49 -4.50 0.66
C VAL A 48 15.73 -3.08 0.13
N GLN A 49 16.98 -2.62 0.10
CA GLN A 49 17.37 -1.38 -0.57
C GLN A 49 17.75 -1.56 -2.05
N SER A 50 17.80 -2.79 -2.55
CA SER A 50 18.10 -3.06 -3.97
C SER A 50 17.03 -2.48 -4.92
N PRO A 51 17.37 -2.17 -6.18
CA PRO A 51 16.45 -1.54 -7.13
C PRO A 51 15.13 -2.30 -7.33
N LEU A 52 15.18 -3.64 -7.30
CA LEU A 52 13.96 -4.46 -7.39
C LEU A 52 13.03 -4.21 -6.20
N PHE A 53 13.59 -4.16 -4.98
CA PHE A 53 12.80 -3.91 -3.78
C PHE A 53 12.30 -2.47 -3.69
N LYS A 54 13.02 -1.48 -4.25
CA LYS A 54 12.52 -0.10 -4.43
C LYS A 54 11.24 -0.06 -5.29
N LEU A 55 11.19 -0.84 -6.37
CA LEU A 55 9.95 -0.96 -7.17
C LEU A 55 8.83 -1.64 -6.38
N MET A 56 9.16 -2.67 -5.61
CA MET A 56 8.20 -3.31 -4.70
C MET A 56 7.73 -2.38 -3.58
N GLU A 57 8.57 -1.46 -3.11
CA GLU A 57 8.24 -0.44 -2.11
C GLU A 57 7.16 0.52 -2.64
N ILE A 58 7.24 0.91 -3.92
CA ILE A 58 6.20 1.73 -4.56
C ILE A 58 4.89 0.94 -4.70
N ALA A 59 4.97 -0.35 -5.08
CA ALA A 59 3.79 -1.21 -5.14
C ALA A 59 3.16 -1.42 -3.75
N LEU A 60 3.98 -1.54 -2.71
CA LEU A 60 3.56 -1.62 -1.32
C LEU A 60 2.91 -0.30 -0.88
N LEU A 61 3.50 0.85 -1.20
CA LEU A 61 2.91 2.17 -0.92
C LEU A 61 1.51 2.26 -1.54
N ALA A 62 1.36 1.84 -2.80
CA ALA A 62 0.06 1.78 -3.46
C ALA A 62 -0.93 0.85 -2.74
N ALA A 63 -0.48 -0.32 -2.29
CA ALA A 63 -1.32 -1.25 -1.54
C ALA A 63 -1.78 -0.66 -0.19
N VAL A 64 -0.85 -0.08 0.59
CA VAL A 64 -1.14 0.53 1.91
C VAL A 64 -2.15 1.66 1.76
N VAL A 65 -1.86 2.63 0.90
CA VAL A 65 -2.67 3.84 0.74
C VAL A 65 -4.07 3.45 0.25
N TYR A 66 -4.16 2.65 -0.82
CA TYR A 66 -5.45 2.22 -1.33
C TYR A 66 -6.27 1.46 -0.27
N HIS A 67 -5.64 0.52 0.45
CA HIS A 67 -6.31 -0.27 1.49
C HIS A 67 -6.88 0.62 2.60
N ALA A 68 -6.10 1.59 3.07
CA ALA A 68 -6.51 2.52 4.11
C ALA A 68 -7.70 3.38 3.66
N PHE A 69 -7.58 4.05 2.50
CA PHE A 69 -8.63 4.97 2.03
C PHE A 69 -9.91 4.25 1.62
N ASP A 70 -9.84 3.10 0.97
CA ASP A 70 -11.04 2.32 0.63
C ASP A 70 -11.70 1.69 1.86
N GLY A 71 -10.92 1.35 2.90
CA GLY A 71 -11.42 0.97 4.22
C GLY A 71 -12.18 2.10 4.91
N ILE A 72 -11.57 3.29 5.00
CA ILE A 72 -12.21 4.50 5.55
C ILE A 72 -13.49 4.85 4.79
N ARG A 73 -13.45 4.79 3.45
CA ARG A 73 -14.63 5.00 2.60
C ARG A 73 -15.79 4.09 2.99
N LEU A 74 -15.52 2.80 3.22
CA LEU A 74 -16.56 1.87 3.67
C LEU A 74 -17.10 2.23 5.05
N LEU A 75 -16.22 2.56 6.00
CA LEU A 75 -16.64 2.98 7.33
C LEU A 75 -17.59 4.19 7.24
N VAL A 76 -17.24 5.20 6.44
CA VAL A 76 -18.09 6.38 6.21
C VAL A 76 -19.43 6.00 5.57
N VAL A 77 -19.42 5.19 4.52
CA VAL A 77 -20.66 4.79 3.83
C VAL A 77 -21.61 4.04 4.75
N HIS A 78 -21.09 3.14 5.58
CA HIS A 78 -21.92 2.32 6.48
C HIS A 78 -22.33 3.06 7.76
N TRP A 79 -21.46 3.90 8.32
CA TRP A 79 -21.73 4.61 9.57
C TRP A 79 -22.72 5.77 9.39
N PHE A 80 -22.66 6.47 8.26
CA PHE A 80 -23.52 7.61 7.96
C PHE A 80 -24.66 7.29 6.98
N ASP A 81 -24.83 6.03 6.61
CA ASP A 81 -25.85 5.54 5.67
C ASP A 81 -25.90 6.31 4.31
N VAL A 82 -24.75 6.79 3.84
CA VAL A 82 -24.61 7.58 2.60
C VAL A 82 -24.45 6.71 1.35
N THR A 83 -25.23 5.63 1.25
CA THR A 83 -25.09 4.61 0.19
C THR A 83 -25.31 5.15 -1.23
N SER A 84 -26.10 6.22 -1.40
CA SER A 84 -26.30 6.92 -2.67
C SER A 84 -25.00 7.51 -3.24
N TYR A 85 -24.07 7.94 -2.38
CA TYR A 85 -22.78 8.54 -2.75
C TYR A 85 -21.65 7.52 -2.91
N ARG A 86 -21.92 6.21 -2.81
CA ARG A 86 -20.87 5.16 -2.84
C ARG A 86 -19.96 5.23 -4.07
N LYS A 87 -20.49 5.63 -5.24
CA LYS A 87 -19.70 5.74 -6.48
C LYS A 87 -18.77 6.95 -6.46
N SER A 88 -19.28 8.13 -6.08
CA SER A 88 -18.46 9.35 -6.01
C SER A 88 -17.39 9.21 -4.92
N LEU A 89 -17.74 8.67 -3.76
CA LEU A 89 -16.79 8.39 -2.68
C LEU A 89 -15.71 7.38 -3.07
N PHE A 90 -16.03 6.40 -3.93
CA PHE A 90 -15.02 5.47 -4.47
C PHE A 90 -14.02 6.20 -5.36
N TYR A 91 -14.48 7.03 -6.29
CA TYR A 91 -13.57 7.80 -7.15
C TYR A 91 -12.75 8.81 -6.34
N ALA A 92 -13.35 9.48 -5.35
CA ALA A 92 -12.63 10.38 -4.45
C ALA A 92 -11.49 9.65 -3.71
N ALA A 93 -11.80 8.50 -3.07
CA ALA A 93 -10.81 7.70 -2.38
C ALA A 93 -9.70 7.19 -3.33
N PHE A 94 -10.07 6.78 -4.54
CA PHE A 94 -9.13 6.30 -5.55
C PHE A 94 -8.19 7.42 -6.04
N VAL A 95 -8.72 8.61 -6.35
CA VAL A 95 -7.93 9.77 -6.78
C VAL A 95 -6.98 10.23 -5.68
N VAL A 96 -7.47 10.34 -4.43
CA VAL A 96 -6.60 10.67 -3.28
C VAL A 96 -5.49 9.63 -3.13
N SER A 97 -5.82 8.35 -3.26
CA SER A 97 -4.82 7.28 -3.21
C SER A 97 -3.78 7.42 -4.31
N ALA A 98 -4.20 7.65 -5.56
CA ALA A 98 -3.29 7.83 -6.69
C ALA A 98 -2.36 9.04 -6.51
N ILE A 99 -2.89 10.18 -6.03
CA ILE A 99 -2.09 11.38 -5.76
C ILE A 99 -1.01 11.09 -4.72
N LEU A 100 -1.37 10.43 -3.60
CA LEU A 100 -0.40 10.11 -2.54
C LEU A 100 0.66 9.11 -3.00
N VAL A 101 0.27 8.12 -3.81
CA VAL A 101 1.21 7.16 -4.40
C VAL A 101 2.18 7.85 -5.36
N ILE A 102 1.71 8.79 -6.18
CA ILE A 102 2.58 9.55 -7.08
C ILE A 102 3.52 10.44 -6.25
N ALA A 103 2.98 11.17 -5.27
CA ALA A 103 3.74 12.07 -4.43
C ALA A 103 4.84 11.34 -3.62
N GLY A 104 4.54 10.17 -3.05
CA GLY A 104 5.53 9.36 -2.33
C GLY A 104 6.42 8.50 -3.25
N GLY A 105 5.90 8.05 -4.38
CA GLY A 105 6.60 7.20 -5.34
C GLY A 105 7.66 7.93 -6.15
N ILE A 106 7.45 9.21 -6.50
CA ILE A 106 8.44 10.02 -7.23
C ILE A 106 9.77 10.09 -6.47
N PRO A 107 9.82 10.48 -5.17
CA PRO A 107 11.07 10.46 -4.40
C PRO A 107 11.74 9.08 -4.35
N ILE A 108 10.97 7.99 -4.20
CA ILE A 108 11.52 6.62 -4.17
C ILE A 108 12.17 6.27 -5.52
N LEU A 109 11.51 6.64 -6.63
CA LEU A 109 12.04 6.45 -7.99
C LEU A 109 13.28 7.30 -8.23
N LEU A 110 13.28 8.57 -7.86
CA LEU A 110 14.43 9.46 -8.05
C LEU A 110 15.64 8.95 -7.27
N PHE A 111 15.45 8.59 -6.01
CA PHE A 111 16.50 8.02 -5.17
C PHE A 111 17.09 6.72 -5.75
N MET A 112 16.31 5.93 -6.49
CA MET A 112 16.80 4.72 -7.17
C MET A 112 17.80 5.02 -8.30
N PHE A 113 17.75 6.22 -8.90
CA PHE A 113 18.66 6.63 -9.98
C PHE A 113 19.86 7.46 -9.49
N GLU A 114 19.81 7.94 -8.25
CA GLU A 114 20.85 8.75 -7.62
C GLU A 114 21.90 7.94 -6.84
N GLY A 115 21.64 6.66 -6.58
CA GLY A 115 22.54 5.71 -5.89
C GLY A 115 23.13 4.66 -6.83
#